data_AF-A0A1G1PYU9-F1
#
_entry.id   AF-A0A1G1PYU9-F1
#
_cell.length_a   1.000
_cell.length_b   1.000
_cell.length_c   1.000
_cell.angle_alpha   90.00
_cell.angle_beta   90.00
_cell.angle_gamma   90.00
#
_symmetry.space_group_name_H-M   'P 1'
#
loop_
_entity.id
_entity.type
_entity.pdbx_description
1 polymer ?
#
loop_
_entity_poly.entity_id
_entity_poly.type
_entity_poly.pdbx_seq_one_letter_code
_entity_poly.pdbx_strand_id
1 'polypeptide(L)'
;MWFRPEVFEVYENGVNNVSVSLIDGEEKAIEYLKEKVNEYPHFKSKISFNNQNIINLVRKNEYLDFSRQDFIYCAGNFHYIKDSTATKLIKYMLKILSSGGWLIVLNVSMHDINDVCLKMLSEWDMYHRS
;
A
#
# COMPACT_ATOMS: atom_id res chain seq x y z
N MET A 1 -3.21 -12.96 17.26
CA MET A 1 -1.84 -12.62 16.80
C MET A 1 -1.50 -13.56 15.67
N TRP A 2 -1.77 -13.17 14.43
CA TRP A 2 -1.44 -13.97 13.24
C TRP A 2 -0.26 -13.28 12.55
N PHE A 3 0.91 -13.90 12.64
CA PHE A 3 2.06 -13.57 11.82
C PHE A 3 1.66 -13.77 10.36
N ARG A 4 1.61 -12.70 9.57
CA ARG A 4 1.65 -12.83 8.11
C ARG A 4 3.12 -12.97 7.73
N PRO A 5 3.57 -14.10 7.18
CA PRO A 5 4.86 -14.12 6.52
C PRO A 5 4.74 -13.23 5.29
N GLU A 6 5.24 -12.00 5.39
CA GLU A 6 5.52 -11.18 4.21
C GLU A 6 6.71 -11.83 3.51
N VAL A 7 6.42 -12.62 2.48
CA VAL A 7 7.44 -13.20 1.61
C VAL A 7 7.96 -12.06 0.73
N PHE A 8 9.14 -11.54 1.08
CA PHE A 8 9.91 -10.63 0.23
C PHE A 8 10.80 -11.47 -0.70
N GLU A 9 10.35 -11.71 -1.93
CA GLU A 9 11.22 -12.29 -2.96
C GLU A 9 12.05 -11.16 -3.60
N VAL A 10 13.34 -11.14 -3.31
CA VAL A 10 14.30 -10.25 -3.98
C VAL A 10 14.91 -11.00 -5.15
N TYR A 11 14.51 -10.66 -6.37
CA TYR A 11 15.16 -11.14 -7.59
C TYR A 11 16.38 -10.25 -7.89
N GLU A 12 17.58 -10.75 -7.62
CA GLU A 12 18.85 -10.01 -7.85
C GLU A 12 19.24 -9.93 -9.34
N ASN A 13 18.70 -10.80 -10.19
CA ASN A 13 18.99 -10.83 -11.62
C ASN A 13 17.81 -10.28 -12.42
N GLY A 14 17.84 -8.99 -12.80
CA GLY A 14 16.96 -8.56 -13.90
C GLY A 14 16.80 -7.09 -14.22
N VAL A 15 16.93 -6.13 -13.29
CA VAL A 15 16.54 -4.74 -13.63
C VAL A 15 17.45 -3.69 -12.99
N ASN A 16 18.35 -3.14 -13.80
CA ASN A 16 19.31 -2.13 -13.34
C ASN A 16 18.69 -0.77 -12.97
N ASN A 17 17.43 -0.49 -13.34
CA ASN A 17 16.76 0.81 -13.17
C ASN A 17 15.35 0.73 -12.56
N VAL A 18 15.18 0.03 -11.43
CA VAL A 18 13.94 0.13 -10.64
C VAL A 18 14.13 1.18 -9.55
N SER A 19 13.17 2.09 -9.41
CA SER A 19 13.02 2.95 -8.24
C SER A 19 11.70 2.62 -7.56
N VAL A 20 11.68 2.61 -6.23
CA VAL A 20 10.50 2.25 -5.43
C VAL A 20 10.14 3.39 -4.50
N SER A 21 8.87 3.80 -4.51
CA SER A 21 8.31 4.73 -3.53
C SER A 21 7.42 3.98 -2.55
N LEU A 22 7.78 4.03 -1.26
CA LEU A 22 7.05 3.39 -0.17
C LEU A 22 6.31 4.47 0.64
N ILE A 23 5.02 4.27 0.86
CA ILE A 23 4.17 5.19 1.62
C ILE A 23 3.50 4.41 2.73
N ASP A 24 3.67 4.88 3.97
CA ASP A 24 2.92 4.36 5.10
C ASP A 24 2.69 5.48 6.13
N GLY A 25 1.55 5.44 6.81
CA GLY A 25 1.25 6.38 7.88
C GLY A 25 1.90 6.02 9.22
N GLU A 26 2.28 4.75 9.41
CA GLU A 26 2.91 4.27 10.63
C GLU A 26 4.44 4.49 10.59
N GLU A 27 4.94 5.36 11.46
CA GLU A 27 6.37 5.69 11.54
C GLU A 27 7.22 4.45 11.83
N LYS A 28 6.77 3.58 12.75
CA LYS A 28 7.47 2.35 13.13
C LYS A 28 7.63 1.37 11.95
N ALA A 29 6.64 1.28 11.06
CA ALA A 29 6.72 0.44 9.87
C ALA A 29 7.78 0.97 8.90
N ILE A 30 7.84 2.29 8.72
CA ILE A 30 8.87 2.94 7.89
C ILE A 30 10.26 2.77 8.51
N GLU A 31 10.42 2.93 9.82
CA GLU A 31 11.68 2.70 10.53
C GLU A 31 12.17 1.27 10.35
N TYR A 32 11.29 0.30 10.59
CA TYR A 32 11.58 -1.12 10.39
C TYR A 32 12.04 -1.42 8.96
N LEU A 33 11.34 -0.89 7.95
CA LEU A 33 11.72 -1.10 6.55
C LEU A 33 13.04 -0.42 6.20
N LYS A 34 13.34 0.76 6.75
CA LYS A 34 14.65 1.42 6.58
C LYS A 34 15.77 0.57 7.14
N GLU A 35 15.58 -0.03 8.31
CA GLU A 35 16.54 -0.96 8.91
C GLU A 35 16.75 -2.19 8.02
N LYS A 36 15.65 -2.80 7.53
CA LYS A 36 15.72 -3.97 6.65
C LYS A 36 16.39 -3.68 5.31
N VAL A 37 16.10 -2.54 4.69
CA VAL A 37 16.74 -2.11 3.44
C VAL A 37 18.23 -1.84 3.62
N ASN A 38 18.70 -1.47 4.82
CA ASN A 38 20.14 -1.33 5.07
C ASN A 38 20.90 -2.66 4.96
N GLU A 39 20.22 -3.81 5.10
CA GLU A 39 20.79 -5.13 4.85
C GLU A 39 21.09 -5.35 3.35
N TYR A 40 20.52 -4.51 2.46
CA TYR A 40 20.62 -4.60 0.99
C TYR A 40 21.09 -3.27 0.35
N PRO A 41 22.36 -2.87 0.52
CA PRO A 41 22.86 -1.53 0.15
C PRO A 41 22.72 -1.18 -1.34
N HIS A 42 22.70 -2.17 -2.24
CA HIS A 42 22.50 -1.96 -3.68
C HIS A 42 21.09 -1.47 -4.05
N PHE A 43 20.09 -1.73 -3.19
CA PHE A 43 18.71 -1.28 -3.36
C PHE A 43 18.43 0.03 -2.62
N LYS A 44 19.21 0.35 -1.60
CA LYS A 44 18.98 1.51 -0.72
C LYS A 44 18.86 2.84 -1.47
N SER A 45 19.72 3.11 -2.45
CA SER A 45 19.70 4.37 -3.22
C SER A 45 18.49 4.49 -4.16
N LYS A 46 17.72 3.42 -4.32
CA LYS A 46 16.58 3.32 -5.23
C LYS A 46 15.23 3.37 -4.51
N ILE A 47 15.21 3.44 -3.17
CA ILE A 47 13.99 3.42 -2.37
C ILE A 47 13.77 4.78 -1.70
N SER A 48 12.62 5.38 -1.95
CA SER A 48 12.16 6.59 -1.27
C SER A 48 11.07 6.25 -0.25
N PHE A 49 11.24 6.67 0.99
CA PHE A 49 10.25 6.48 2.07
C PHE A 49 9.44 7.76 2.29
N ASN A 50 8.13 7.61 2.37
CA ASN A 50 7.20 8.70 2.59
C ASN A 50 6.29 8.35 3.78
N ASN A 51 6.59 8.89 4.96
CA ASN A 51 5.76 8.69 6.15
C ASN A 51 4.55 9.62 6.09
N GLN A 52 3.50 9.18 5.40
CA GLN A 52 2.27 9.94 5.21
C GLN A 52 1.07 9.00 5.19
N ASN A 53 -0.01 9.44 5.83
CA ASN A 53 -1.28 8.75 5.74
C ASN A 53 -1.98 9.10 4.43
N ILE A 54 -1.90 8.21 3.45
CA ILE A 54 -2.48 8.44 2.11
C ILE A 54 -3.99 8.65 2.14
N ILE A 55 -4.69 8.04 3.09
CA ILE A 55 -6.14 8.19 3.25
C ILE A 55 -6.47 9.64 3.66
N ASN A 56 -5.69 10.21 4.58
CA ASN A 56 -5.86 11.59 5.02
C ASN A 56 -5.57 12.60 3.90
N LEU A 57 -4.49 12.38 3.14
CA LEU A 57 -4.15 13.21 1.99
C LEU A 57 -5.30 13.26 0.98
N VAL A 58 -5.78 12.08 0.58
CA VAL A 58 -6.88 11.96 -0.39
C VAL A 58 -8.20 12.56 0.14
N ARG A 59 -8.46 12.45 1.45
CA ARG A 59 -9.64 13.10 2.07
C ARG A 59 -9.56 14.62 1.98
N LYS A 60 -8.37 15.20 2.15
CA LYS A 60 -8.09 16.63 2.02
C LYS A 60 -7.92 17.10 0.56
N ASN A 61 -7.94 16.18 -0.40
CA ASN A 61 -7.57 16.41 -1.80
C ASN A 61 -6.13 16.94 -1.95
N GLU A 62 -5.25 16.55 -1.03
CA GLU A 62 -3.81 16.75 -1.11
C GLU A 62 -3.19 15.56 -1.85
N TYR A 63 -2.14 15.84 -2.62
CA TYR A 63 -1.48 14.85 -3.46
C TYR A 63 0.03 14.94 -3.25
N LEU A 64 0.67 13.79 -3.16
CA LEU A 64 2.13 13.74 -3.18
C LEU A 64 2.59 13.93 -4.62
N ASP A 65 3.71 14.61 -4.77
CA ASP A 65 4.35 14.80 -6.06
C ASP A 65 5.19 13.56 -6.41
N PHE A 66 4.50 12.53 -6.90
CA PHE A 66 5.15 11.37 -7.50
C PHE A 66 5.35 11.59 -8.99
N SER A 67 6.52 11.16 -9.48
CA SER A 67 6.67 10.86 -10.90
C SER A 67 5.61 9.84 -11.34
N ARG A 68 5.34 9.77 -12.64
CA ARG A 68 4.47 8.72 -13.17
C ARG A 68 5.03 7.34 -12.79
N GLN A 69 4.16 6.46 -12.31
CA GLN A 69 4.50 5.13 -11.81
C GLN A 69 4.09 4.07 -12.83
N ASP A 70 5.00 3.17 -13.19
CA ASP A 70 4.69 2.06 -14.11
C ASP A 70 3.97 0.91 -13.40
N PHE A 71 4.08 0.86 -12.07
CA PHE A 71 3.44 -0.12 -11.22
C PHE A 71 3.03 0.50 -9.89
N ILE A 72 1.79 0.27 -9.47
CA ILE A 72 1.27 0.68 -8.17
C ILE A 72 0.66 -0.53 -7.49
N TYR A 73 1.11 -0.80 -6.26
CA TYR A 73 0.59 -1.87 -5.42
C TYR A 73 0.05 -1.29 -4.11
N CYS A 74 -1.21 -1.57 -3.81
CA CYS A 74 -1.87 -1.12 -2.59
C CYS A 74 -2.55 -2.31 -1.89
N ALA A 75 -2.05 -2.67 -0.72
CA ALA A 75 -2.62 -3.70 0.13
C ALA A 75 -3.10 -3.13 1.47
N GLY A 76 -4.11 -3.75 2.09
CA GLY A 76 -4.50 -3.49 3.48
C GLY A 76 -5.34 -2.23 3.74
N ASN A 77 -5.38 -1.25 2.85
CA ASN A 77 -6.07 0.03 3.11
C ASN A 77 -7.56 0.06 2.73
N PHE A 78 -7.97 -0.74 1.75
CA PHE A 78 -9.30 -0.58 1.15
C PHE A 78 -10.43 -1.08 2.06
N HIS A 79 -10.18 -2.05 2.94
CA HIS A 79 -11.18 -2.56 3.89
C HIS A 79 -11.60 -1.55 4.93
N TYR A 80 -10.76 -0.57 5.26
CA TYR A 80 -11.04 0.33 6.39
C TYR A 80 -11.65 1.66 5.96
N ILE A 81 -11.85 1.88 4.66
CA ILE A 81 -12.28 3.17 4.13
C ILE A 81 -13.63 3.07 3.42
N LYS A 82 -14.45 4.11 3.53
CA LYS A 82 -15.73 4.27 2.80
C LYS A 82 -15.51 4.37 1.29
N ASP A 83 -16.54 4.01 0.52
CA ASP A 83 -16.50 4.02 -0.95
C ASP A 83 -16.11 5.37 -1.56
N SER A 84 -16.56 6.47 -0.94
CA SER A 84 -16.18 7.81 -1.38
C SER A 84 -14.68 8.06 -1.26
N THR A 85 -14.05 7.55 -0.20
CA THR A 85 -12.60 7.68 0.01
C THR A 85 -11.83 6.69 -0.88
N ALA A 86 -12.33 5.45 -1.00
CA ALA A 86 -11.76 4.44 -1.90
C ALA A 86 -11.74 4.93 -3.36
N THR A 87 -12.85 5.51 -3.83
CA THR A 87 -12.96 6.08 -5.19
C THR A 87 -11.96 7.21 -5.40
N LYS A 88 -11.81 8.11 -4.43
CA LYS A 88 -10.82 9.19 -4.53
C LYS A 88 -9.39 8.64 -4.55
N LEU A 89 -9.10 7.59 -3.77
CA LEU A 89 -7.78 6.97 -3.71
C LEU A 89 -7.45 6.26 -5.03
N ILE A 90 -8.40 5.51 -5.62
CA ILE A 90 -8.24 4.91 -6.95
C ILE A 90 -8.00 5.97 -8.00
N LYS A 91 -8.80 7.06 -8.01
CA LYS A 91 -8.62 8.17 -8.94
C LYS A 91 -7.24 8.82 -8.81
N TYR A 92 -6.75 8.97 -7.59
CA TYR A 92 -5.40 9.46 -7.35
C TYR A 92 -4.33 8.52 -7.92
N MET A 93 -4.42 7.21 -7.63
CA MET A 93 -3.47 6.22 -8.16
C MET A 93 -3.49 6.16 -9.68
N LEU A 94 -4.67 6.19 -10.31
CA LEU A 94 -4.80 6.25 -11.77
C LEU A 94 -4.23 7.54 -12.38
N LYS A 95 -4.29 8.67 -11.67
CA LYS A 95 -3.70 9.94 -12.12
C LYS A 95 -2.17 9.87 -12.20
N ILE A 96 -1.54 9.15 -11.26
CA ILE A 96 -0.08 8.99 -11.21
C ILE A 96 0.40 7.74 -11.95
N LEU A 97 -0.49 6.86 -12.42
CA LEU A 97 -0.12 5.69 -13.20
C LEU A 97 0.32 6.08 -14.62
N SER A 98 1.41 5.51 -15.10
CA SER A 98 1.86 5.62 -16.49
C SER A 98 0.87 4.97 -17.45
N SER A 99 0.90 5.40 -18.72
CA SER A 99 0.18 4.68 -19.78
C SER A 99 0.74 3.25 -19.91
N GLY A 100 -0.13 2.24 -19.89
CA GLY A 100 0.28 0.83 -19.88
C GLY A 100 0.80 0.32 -18.54
N GLY A 101 0.80 1.17 -17.50
CA GLY A 101 1.16 0.77 -16.14
C GLY A 101 0.08 -0.09 -15.48
N TRP A 102 0.47 -0.77 -14.40
CA TRP A 102 -0.39 -1.72 -13.69
C TRP A 102 -0.74 -1.18 -12.30
N LEU A 103 -2.02 -1.22 -11.96
CA LEU A 103 -2.52 -0.91 -10.63
C LEU A 103 -3.11 -2.18 -10.02
N ILE A 104 -2.53 -2.63 -8.91
CA ILE A 104 -3.05 -3.74 -8.11
C ILE A 104 -3.55 -3.19 -6.78
N VAL A 105 -4.85 -3.39 -6.53
CA VAL A 105 -5.49 -3.05 -5.26
C VAL A 105 -6.03 -4.34 -4.65
N LEU A 106 -5.55 -4.70 -3.46
CA LEU A 106 -6.02 -5.89 -2.77
C LEU A 106 -7.24 -5.58 -1.90
N ASN A 107 -8.27 -6.41 -2.06
CA ASN A 107 -9.46 -6.41 -1.23
C ASN A 107 -9.65 -7.80 -0.55
N VAL A 108 -9.81 -7.87 0.77
CA VAL A 108 -10.40 -8.98 1.52
C VAL A 108 -11.75 -9.33 0.92
N SER A 109 -11.90 -10.61 0.60
CA SER A 109 -13.16 -11.19 0.14
C SER A 109 -13.98 -11.70 1.32
N MET A 110 -15.31 -11.64 1.20
CA MET A 110 -16.23 -12.12 2.24
C MET A 110 -16.53 -13.62 2.18
N HIS A 111 -15.91 -14.37 1.27
CA HIS A 111 -16.43 -15.69 0.92
C HIS A 111 -16.46 -16.69 2.09
N ASP A 112 -15.63 -16.49 3.13
CA ASP A 112 -15.51 -17.41 4.28
C ASP A 112 -15.41 -16.70 5.65
N ILE A 113 -15.82 -15.43 5.77
CA ILE A 113 -15.61 -14.64 7.00
C ILE A 113 -16.96 -14.23 7.64
N ASN A 114 -17.15 -14.62 8.90
CA ASN A 114 -18.29 -14.19 9.71
C ASN A 114 -18.08 -12.75 10.22
N ASP A 115 -18.68 -11.80 9.51
CA ASP A 115 -18.56 -10.35 9.73
C ASP A 115 -18.99 -9.92 11.15
N VAL A 116 -19.96 -10.63 11.75
CA VAL A 116 -20.42 -10.37 13.12
C VAL A 116 -19.35 -10.72 14.15
N CYS A 117 -18.66 -11.84 13.96
CA CYS A 117 -17.56 -12.24 14.85
C CYS A 117 -16.37 -11.30 14.73
N LEU A 118 -16.00 -10.87 13.52
CA LEU A 118 -14.92 -9.88 13.35
C LEU A 118 -15.28 -8.54 14.01
N LYS A 119 -16.49 -8.05 13.79
CA LYS A 119 -16.91 -6.76 14.35
C LYS A 119 -17.00 -6.80 15.88
N MET A 120 -17.58 -7.85 16.46
CA MET A 120 -17.79 -7.95 17.91
C MET A 120 -16.55 -8.39 18.70
N LEU A 121 -15.68 -9.21 18.14
CA LEU A 121 -14.54 -9.79 18.87
C LEU A 121 -13.20 -9.13 18.52
N SER A 122 -13.07 -8.55 17.33
CA SER A 122 -11.80 -7.93 16.88
C SER A 122 -11.88 -6.43 16.67
N GLU A 123 -13.06 -5.82 16.83
CA GLU A 123 -13.31 -4.40 16.53
C GLU A 123 -13.01 -4.01 15.07
N TRP A 124 -13.00 -4.99 14.16
CA TRP A 124 -12.74 -4.76 12.74
C TRP A 124 -14.04 -4.41 12.03
N ASP A 125 -14.27 -3.10 11.81
CA ASP A 125 -15.37 -2.59 10.98
C ASP A 125 -14.89 -2.42 9.53
N MET A 126 -15.24 -3.37 8.65
CA MET A 126 -14.71 -3.46 7.29
C MET A 126 -15.74 -3.07 6.23
N TYR A 127 -15.30 -2.34 5.22
CA TYR A 127 -16.01 -2.05 3.97
C TYR A 127 -15.64 -3.08 2.92
N HIS A 128 -16.64 -3.88 2.53
CA HIS A 128 -16.48 -4.96 1.56
C HIS A 128 -16.78 -4.48 0.14
N ARG A 129 -16.01 -4.98 -0.85
CA ARG A 129 -16.18 -4.64 -2.27
C ARG A 129 -15.93 -5.86 -3.15
N SER A 130 -16.77 -6.03 -4.16
CA SER A 130 -16.74 -7.09 -5.19
C SER A 130 -16.54 -6.48 -6.57
#